data_AF-A0A961GCC0-F1
#
_entry.id   AF-A0A961GCC0-F1
#
_cell.length_a   1.000
_cell.length_b   1.000
_cell.length_c   1.000
_cell.angle_alpha   90.00
_cell.angle_beta   90.00
_cell.angle_gamma   90.00
#
_symmetry.space_group_name_H-M   'P 1'
#
loop_
_entity.id
_entity.type
_entity.pdbx_description
1 polymer ?
#
loop_
_entity_poly.entity_id
_entity_poly.type
_entity_poly.pdbx_seq_one_letter_code
_entity_poly.pdbx_strand_id
1 'polypeptide(L)'
;MSATTPPALPADLTAGLRRLKLAAMRQLAPELLVRAKTQRWTPEEVLRALVEAEVAARDASNERARLKAAGFPVLKTLEEFDLAASSIPAPTWAYLTSLEWIPAKENLALIGPAGTGKSHTLI
;
A
#
# COMPACT_ATOMS: atom_id res chain seq x y z
N MET A 1 -4.00 -31.85 16.53
CA MET A 1 -4.46 -30.56 17.09
C MET A 1 -5.47 -29.98 16.12
N SER A 2 -6.76 -30.17 16.35
CA SER A 2 -7.82 -29.73 15.43
C SER A 2 -7.93 -28.20 15.49
N ALA A 3 -7.71 -27.52 14.37
CA ALA A 3 -7.94 -26.09 14.27
C ALA A 3 -9.46 -25.84 14.33
N THR A 4 -9.94 -25.38 15.49
CA THR A 4 -11.33 -24.98 15.66
C THR A 4 -11.59 -23.74 14.81
N THR A 5 -12.47 -23.85 13.82
CA THR A 5 -12.90 -22.72 12.99
C THR A 5 -13.43 -21.59 13.89
N PRO A 6 -12.99 -20.34 13.70
CA PRO A 6 -13.47 -19.23 14.51
C PRO A 6 -14.97 -19.02 14.29
N PRO A 7 -15.72 -18.65 15.34
CA PRO A 7 -17.15 -18.43 15.24
C PRO A 7 -17.45 -17.27 14.29
N ALA A 8 -18.46 -17.44 13.45
CA ALA A 8 -18.92 -16.39 12.55
C ALA A 8 -19.42 -15.16 13.34
N LEU A 9 -19.27 -13.98 12.75
CA LEU A 9 -19.83 -12.76 13.32
C LEU A 9 -21.37 -12.81 13.30
N PRO A 10 -22.04 -12.16 14.27
CA PRO A 10 -23.48 -11.92 14.21
C PRO A 10 -23.92 -11.30 12.88
N ALA A 11 -25.11 -11.65 12.41
CA ALA A 11 -25.60 -11.26 11.08
C ALA A 11 -25.81 -9.73 10.97
N ASP A 12 -26.28 -9.10 12.04
CA ASP A 12 -26.44 -7.65 12.17
C ASP A 12 -25.10 -6.91 12.09
N LEU A 13 -24.07 -7.40 12.79
CA LEU A 13 -22.72 -6.85 12.71
C LEU A 13 -22.14 -7.00 11.30
N THR A 14 -22.29 -8.18 10.71
CA THR A 14 -21.87 -8.44 9.32
C THR A 14 -22.53 -7.46 8.34
N ALA A 15 -23.84 -7.24 8.47
CA ALA A 15 -24.58 -6.30 7.64
C ALA A 15 -24.12 -4.85 7.84
N GLY A 16 -23.87 -4.45 9.09
CA GLY A 16 -23.32 -3.13 9.43
C GLY A 16 -21.95 -2.89 8.81
N LEU A 17 -21.00 -3.81 8.97
CA LEU A 17 -19.66 -3.73 8.38
C LEU A 17 -19.71 -3.68 6.84
N ARG A 18 -20.65 -4.41 6.23
CA ARG A 18 -20.89 -4.32 4.77
C ARG A 18 -21.39 -2.95 4.35
N ARG A 19 -22.36 -2.37 5.07
CA ARG A 19 -22.90 -1.03 4.78
C ARG A 19 -21.82 0.05 4.90
N LEU A 20 -20.94 -0.07 5.88
CA LEU A 20 -19.82 0.86 6.12
C LEU A 20 -18.61 0.59 5.22
N LYS A 21 -18.66 -0.42 4.34
CA LYS A 21 -17.55 -0.84 3.48
C LYS A 21 -16.27 -1.17 4.28
N LEU A 22 -16.43 -1.79 5.46
CA LEU A 22 -15.35 -2.25 6.35
C LEU A 22 -15.03 -3.71 6.03
N ALA A 23 -14.45 -3.94 4.86
CA ALA A 23 -14.32 -5.28 4.31
C ALA A 23 -13.27 -6.12 5.05
N ALA A 24 -12.13 -5.53 5.40
CA ALA A 24 -11.06 -6.22 6.11
C ALA A 24 -11.46 -6.52 7.56
N MET A 25 -12.10 -5.56 8.25
CA MET A 25 -12.67 -5.83 9.59
C MET A 25 -13.62 -7.02 9.55
N ARG A 26 -14.54 -7.05 8.57
CA ARG A 26 -15.51 -8.15 8.45
C ARG A 26 -14.85 -9.51 8.23
N GLN A 27 -13.76 -9.55 7.47
CA GLN A 27 -13.03 -10.79 7.19
C GLN A 27 -12.16 -11.24 8.38
N LEU A 28 -11.50 -10.31 9.06
CA LEU A 28 -10.50 -10.62 10.08
C LEU A 28 -11.08 -10.71 11.50
N ALA A 29 -12.23 -10.08 11.77
CA ALA A 29 -12.80 -10.05 13.11
C ALA A 29 -13.09 -11.43 13.73
N PRO A 30 -13.59 -12.46 13.02
CA PRO A 30 -13.78 -13.79 13.62
C PRO A 30 -12.51 -14.34 14.30
N GLU A 31 -11.38 -14.29 13.61
CA GLU A 31 -10.08 -14.77 14.13
C GLU A 31 -9.52 -13.83 15.19
N LEU A 32 -9.57 -12.52 14.93
CA LEU A 32 -9.02 -11.51 15.82
C LEU A 32 -9.73 -11.49 17.18
N LEU A 33 -11.06 -11.66 17.20
CA LEU A 33 -11.83 -11.73 18.44
C LEU A 33 -11.52 -12.98 19.27
N VAL A 34 -11.24 -14.12 18.62
CA VAL A 34 -10.75 -15.31 19.33
C VAL A 34 -9.38 -15.05 19.94
N ARG A 35 -8.44 -14.51 19.14
CA ARG A 35 -7.10 -14.14 19.61
C ARG A 35 -7.16 -13.16 20.78
N ALA A 36 -7.97 -12.11 20.66
CA ALA A 36 -8.16 -11.09 21.68
C ALA A 36 -8.65 -11.67 23.00
N LYS A 37 -9.60 -12.61 22.97
CA LYS A 37 -10.06 -13.33 24.16
C LYS A 37 -8.94 -14.16 24.79
N THR A 38 -8.20 -14.92 23.98
CA THR A 38 -7.09 -15.77 24.47
C THR A 38 -5.97 -14.93 25.08
N GLN A 39 -5.65 -13.79 24.46
CA GLN A 39 -4.57 -12.89 24.89
C GLN A 39 -5.03 -11.83 25.90
N ARG A 40 -6.31 -11.83 26.29
CA ARG A 40 -6.93 -10.88 27.22
C ARG A 40 -6.72 -9.42 26.81
N TRP A 41 -6.90 -9.13 25.52
CA TRP A 41 -6.88 -7.76 25.03
C TRP A 41 -8.00 -6.94 25.65
N THR A 42 -7.69 -5.69 25.97
CA THR A 42 -8.65 -4.66 26.30
C THR A 42 -9.56 -4.37 25.09
N PRO A 43 -10.78 -3.83 25.30
CA PRO A 43 -11.64 -3.42 24.20
C PRO A 43 -10.98 -2.43 23.24
N GLU A 44 -10.10 -1.56 23.75
CA GLU A 44 -9.36 -0.59 22.95
C GLU A 44 -8.37 -1.27 22.00
N GLU A 45 -7.62 -2.27 22.46
CA GLU A 45 -6.67 -3.03 21.63
C GLU A 45 -7.37 -3.78 20.49
N VAL A 46 -8.55 -4.34 20.76
CA VAL A 46 -9.36 -4.99 19.72
C VAL A 46 -9.79 -3.99 18.65
N LEU A 47 -10.32 -2.84 19.07
CA LEU A 47 -10.77 -1.80 18.15
C LEU A 47 -9.60 -1.28 17.32
N ARG A 48 -8.46 -0.99 17.97
CA ARG A 48 -7.22 -0.54 17.32
C ARG A 48 -6.76 -1.51 16.24
N ALA A 49 -6.63 -2.79 16.57
CA ALA A 49 -6.15 -3.79 15.61
C ALA A 49 -7.09 -3.97 14.40
N LEU A 50 -8.41 -3.93 14.63
CA LEU A 50 -9.38 -3.98 13.52
C LEU A 50 -9.32 -2.74 12.63
N VAL A 51 -9.17 -1.55 13.22
CA VAL A 51 -9.07 -0.28 12.48
C VAL A 51 -7.77 -0.24 11.68
N GLU A 52 -6.65 -0.61 12.28
CA GLU A 52 -5.35 -0.67 11.60
C GLU A 52 -5.39 -1.64 10.41
N ALA A 53 -5.99 -2.82 10.56
CA ALA A 53 -6.13 -3.77 9.47
C ALA A 53 -6.98 -3.22 8.31
N GLU A 54 -8.04 -2.47 8.62
CA GLU A 54 -8.87 -1.84 7.59
C GLU A 54 -8.18 -0.69 6.88
N VAL A 55 -7.46 0.16 7.61
CA VAL A 55 -6.64 1.24 7.04
C VAL A 55 -5.60 0.65 6.10
N ALA A 56 -4.83 -0.34 6.56
CA ALA A 56 -3.82 -1.01 5.75
C ALA A 56 -4.41 -1.64 4.48
N ALA A 57 -5.57 -2.30 4.57
CA ALA A 57 -6.23 -2.88 3.42
C ALA A 57 -6.71 -1.83 2.41
N ARG A 58 -7.20 -0.68 2.90
CA ARG A 58 -7.61 0.45 2.06
C ARG A 58 -6.42 1.10 1.37
N ASP A 59 -5.34 1.32 2.09
CA ASP A 59 -4.12 1.90 1.53
C ASP A 59 -3.54 1.01 0.43
N ALA A 60 -3.43 -0.30 0.68
CA ALA A 60 -3.00 -1.27 -0.33
C ALA A 60 -3.97 -1.36 -1.53
N SER A 61 -5.28 -1.18 -1.32
CA SER A 61 -6.24 -1.10 -2.42
C SER A 61 -6.08 0.19 -3.24
N ASN A 62 -5.87 1.33 -2.57
CA ASN A 62 -5.68 2.63 -3.21
C ASN A 62 -4.37 2.68 -3.99
N GLU A 63 -3.30 2.12 -3.44
CA GLU A 63 -2.02 1.96 -4.12
C GLU A 63 -2.17 1.14 -5.41
N ARG A 64 -2.75 -0.07 -5.33
CA ARG A 64 -3.01 -0.90 -6.51
C ARG A 64 -3.89 -0.20 -7.54
N ALA A 65 -4.90 0.54 -7.10
CA ALA A 65 -5.77 1.31 -7.99
C ALA A 65 -5.01 2.44 -8.70
N ARG A 66 -4.16 3.18 -7.98
CA ARG A 66 -3.31 4.24 -8.55
C ARG A 66 -2.30 3.69 -9.55
N LEU A 67 -1.61 2.59 -9.21
CA LEU A 67 -0.69 1.91 -10.13
C LEU A 67 -1.39 1.43 -11.40
N LYS A 68 -2.58 0.83 -11.26
CA LYS A 68 -3.39 0.41 -12.42
C LYS A 68 -3.83 1.60 -13.27
N ALA A 69 -4.24 2.70 -12.64
CA ALA A 69 -4.68 3.91 -13.33
C ALA A 69 -3.53 4.64 -14.06
N ALA A 70 -2.30 4.54 -13.54
CA ALA A 70 -1.12 5.12 -14.18
C ALA A 70 -0.78 4.44 -15.53
N GLY A 71 -1.23 3.19 -15.74
CA GLY A 71 -1.14 2.54 -17.05
C GLY A 71 0.29 2.23 -17.51
N PHE A 72 1.24 2.12 -16.57
CA PHE A 72 2.63 1.83 -16.89
C PHE A 72 2.76 0.47 -17.61
N PRO A 73 3.59 0.39 -18.68
CA PRO A 73 3.77 -0.85 -19.43
C PRO A 73 4.53 -1.91 -18.64
N VAL A 74 5.37 -1.48 -17.70
CA VAL A 74 6.12 -2.32 -16.75
C VAL A 74 6.14 -1.60 -15.41
N LEU A 75 6.20 -2.36 -14.31
CA LEU A 75 6.44 -1.78 -12.99
C LEU A 75 7.94 -1.59 -12.82
N LYS A 76 8.33 -0.37 -12.45
CA LYS A 76 9.70 0.01 -12.09
C LYS A 76 9.66 0.81 -10.80
N THR A 77 10.65 0.60 -9.95
CA THR A 77 10.78 1.35 -8.69
C THR A 77 12.11 2.10 -8.66
N LEU A 78 12.19 3.12 -7.82
CA LEU A 78 13.42 3.91 -7.67
C LEU A 78 14.58 3.06 -7.12
N GLU A 79 14.28 2.04 -6.30
CA GLU A 79 15.27 1.12 -5.73
C GLU A 79 15.91 0.21 -6.78
N GLU A 80 15.17 -0.13 -7.85
CA GLU A 80 15.70 -0.90 -8.97
C GLU A 80 16.60 -0.08 -9.90
N PHE A 81 16.69 1.24 -9.71
CA PHE A 81 17.46 2.12 -10.60
C PHE A 81 18.96 2.05 -10.31
N ASP A 82 19.73 1.54 -11.27
CA ASP A 82 21.18 1.56 -11.21
C ASP A 82 21.72 2.95 -11.62
N LEU A 83 21.95 3.80 -10.62
CA LEU A 83 22.53 5.13 -10.83
C LEU A 83 23.97 5.06 -11.37
N ALA A 84 24.74 4.01 -11.04
CA ALA A 84 26.12 3.89 -11.50
C ALA A 84 26.20 3.56 -13.01
N ALA A 85 25.18 2.87 -13.54
CA ALA A 85 25.03 2.63 -14.98
C ALA A 85 24.32 3.78 -15.74
N SER A 86 23.88 4.83 -15.03
CA SER A 86 23.15 5.96 -15.59
C SER A 86 24.06 7.15 -15.89
N SER A 87 23.66 7.96 -16.87
CA SER A 87 24.28 9.26 -17.14
C SER A 87 23.69 10.39 -16.28
N ILE A 88 22.70 10.10 -15.42
CA ILE A 88 22.08 11.08 -14.53
C ILE A 88 23.03 11.39 -13.36
N PRO A 89 23.40 12.65 -13.11
CA PRO A 89 24.21 13.01 -11.96
C PRO A 89 23.52 12.70 -10.63
N ALA A 90 24.27 12.25 -9.63
CA ALA A 90 23.72 11.92 -8.31
C ALA A 90 22.91 13.05 -7.64
N PRO A 91 23.32 14.34 -7.72
CA PRO A 91 22.49 15.44 -7.20
C PRO A 91 21.14 15.57 -7.92
N THR A 92 21.12 15.38 -9.24
CA THR A 92 19.89 15.38 -10.03
C THR A 92 19.00 14.21 -9.65
N TRP A 93 19.57 13.01 -9.50
CA TRP A 93 18.81 11.84 -9.05
C TRP A 93 18.15 12.08 -7.67
N ALA A 94 18.90 12.61 -6.71
CA ALA A 94 18.36 12.93 -5.39
C ALA A 94 17.16 13.90 -5.45
N TYR A 95 17.22 14.91 -6.33
CA TYR A 95 16.12 15.83 -6.56
C TYR A 95 14.92 15.15 -7.25
N LEU A 96 15.16 14.24 -8.20
CA LEU A 96 14.07 13.50 -8.85
C LEU A 96 13.35 12.60 -7.86
N THR A 97 14.08 11.91 -6.98
CA THR A 97 13.52 10.99 -5.98
C THR A 97 12.85 11.71 -4.81
N SER A 98 13.15 13.00 -4.58
CA SER A 98 12.43 13.80 -3.57
C SER A 98 11.01 14.17 -4.00
N LEU A 99 10.73 14.10 -5.30
CA LEU A 99 9.47 14.52 -5.92
C LEU A 99 9.11 16.00 -5.71
N GLU A 100 10.04 16.83 -5.21
CA GLU A 100 9.82 18.27 -4.94
C GLU A 100 9.51 19.08 -6.20
N TRP A 101 9.95 18.60 -7.36
CA TRP A 101 9.65 19.19 -8.67
C TRP A 101 8.15 19.15 -9.03
N ILE A 102 7.39 18.20 -8.45
CA ILE A 102 5.95 18.09 -8.67
C ILE A 102 5.18 19.28 -8.05
N PRO A 103 5.28 19.56 -6.74
CA PRO A 103 4.65 20.75 -6.15
C PRO A 103 5.24 22.06 -6.67
N ALA A 104 6.52 22.07 -7.08
CA ALA A 104 7.15 23.22 -7.73
C ALA A 104 6.64 23.48 -9.16
N LYS A 105 5.90 22.53 -9.76
CA LYS A 105 5.39 22.57 -11.14
C LYS A 105 6.49 22.70 -12.19
N GLU A 106 7.62 22.04 -11.94
CA GLU A 106 8.74 22.02 -12.87
C GLU A 106 8.56 20.91 -13.91
N ASN A 107 9.05 21.14 -15.13
CA ASN A 107 9.00 20.16 -16.20
C ASN A 107 10.28 19.32 -16.21
N LEU A 108 10.12 18.00 -16.22
CA LEU A 108 11.24 17.07 -16.36
C LEU A 108 11.50 16.71 -17.82
N ALA A 109 12.72 16.97 -18.30
CA ALA A 109 13.20 16.52 -19.61
C ALA A 109 14.47 15.67 -19.45
N LEU A 110 14.40 14.40 -19.86
CA LEU A 110 15.54 13.48 -19.83
C LEU A 110 16.10 13.28 -21.24
N ILE A 111 17.33 13.74 -21.47
CA ILE A 111 18.01 13.69 -22.78
C ILE A 111 19.32 12.92 -22.63
N GLY A 112 19.54 11.95 -23.51
CA GLY A 112 20.79 11.18 -23.53
C GLY A 112 20.74 9.91 -24.38
N PRO A 113 21.89 9.24 -24.57
CA PRO A 113 22.02 8.02 -25.38
C PRO A 113 21.06 6.92 -24.95
N ALA A 114 20.65 6.02 -25.86
CA ALA A 114 19.82 4.88 -25.50
C ALA A 114 20.48 4.01 -24.40
N GLY A 115 19.67 3.39 -23.54
CA GLY A 115 20.16 2.49 -22.47
C GLY A 115 20.60 3.15 -21.16
N THR A 116 20.61 4.49 -21.05
CA THR A 116 21.07 5.19 -19.83
C THR A 116 20.02 5.34 -18.71
N GLY A 117 19.03 4.44 -18.63
CA GLY A 117 18.02 4.45 -17.56
C GLY A 117 16.88 5.47 -17.70
N LYS A 118 16.88 6.35 -18.72
CA LYS A 118 15.82 7.37 -18.91
C LYS A 118 14.38 6.82 -18.88
N SER A 119 14.13 5.69 -19.54
CA SER A 119 12.79 5.08 -19.54
C SER A 119 12.38 4.54 -18.18
N HIS A 120 13.35 4.07 -17.38
CA HIS A 120 13.09 3.65 -15.99
C HIS A 120 12.69 4.85 -15.14
N THR A 121 13.30 6.01 -15.34
CA THR A 121 12.95 7.24 -14.59
C THR A 121 11.59 7.84 -14.96
N LEU A 122 11.04 7.50 -16.13
CA LEU A 122 9.74 8.01 -16.63
C LEU A 122 8.57 7.06 -16.37
N ILE A 123 8.84 5.86 -15.86
CA ILE A 123 7.87 4.79 -15.58
C ILE A 123 7.84 4.58 -14.06
#